data_AF-A0AAW3FGA2-F1
#
_entry.id   AF-A0AAW3FGA2-F1
#
_cell.length_a   1.000
_cell.length_b   1.000
_cell.length_c   1.000
_cell.angle_alpha   90.00
_cell.angle_beta   90.00
_cell.angle_gamma   90.00
#
_symmetry.space_group_name_H-M   'P 1'
#
loop_
_entity.id
_entity.type
_entity.pdbx_description
1 polymer ?
#
loop_
_entity_poly.entity_id
_entity_poly.type
_entity_poly.pdbx_seq_one_letter_code
_entity_poly.pdbx_strand_id
1 'polypeptide(L)'
;MKHRLCLTILLGLATLIARAQQDLNVSPVFQGKIVPRGDMVDVRAKGRAISKYRLDYYHSIRFKASEQQRAMVNELVEKDRKNAVGVEQKTKKDNQSLILALPQQGTQHKYLCYLTQQKGHTLVITLVYMEGKVASITELRKLIQ
;
A
#
# COMPACT_ATOMS: atom_id res chain seq x y z
N MET A 1 17.99 -16.48 40.00
CA MET A 1 16.82 -16.78 39.11
C MET A 1 16.10 -15.53 38.59
N LYS A 2 16.62 -14.29 38.80
CA LYS A 2 15.90 -13.04 38.46
C LYS A 2 16.29 -12.43 37.09
N HIS A 3 17.46 -12.81 36.54
CA HIS A 3 17.93 -12.31 35.23
C HIS A 3 17.37 -13.07 34.02
N ARG A 4 16.90 -14.31 34.21
CA ARG A 4 16.31 -15.11 33.11
C ARG A 4 14.90 -14.65 32.73
N LEU A 5 14.19 -13.99 33.64
CA LEU A 5 12.83 -13.48 33.41
C LEU A 5 12.82 -12.16 32.60
N CYS A 6 13.86 -11.33 32.72
CA CYS A 6 13.98 -10.11 31.91
C CYS A 6 14.24 -10.41 30.43
N LEU A 7 15.00 -11.47 30.12
CA LEU A 7 15.39 -11.79 28.75
C LEU A 7 14.19 -12.33 27.92
N THR A 8 13.26 -13.06 28.54
CA THR A 8 12.05 -13.55 27.86
C THR A 8 11.01 -12.45 27.61
N ILE A 9 10.95 -11.41 28.45
CA ILE A 9 10.02 -10.28 28.25
C ILE A 9 10.50 -9.35 27.12
N LEU A 10 11.81 -9.16 26.97
CA LEU A 10 12.39 -8.36 25.88
C LEU A 10 12.27 -9.02 24.50
N LEU A 11 12.22 -10.35 24.42
CA LEU A 11 12.07 -11.07 23.15
C LEU A 11 10.63 -11.05 22.60
N GLY A 12 9.62 -10.89 23.47
CA GLY A 12 8.21 -10.79 23.07
C GLY A 12 7.84 -9.45 22.41
N LEU A 13 8.52 -8.36 22.78
CA LEU A 13 8.17 -7.01 22.30
C LEU A 13 8.69 -6.68 20.89
N ALA A 14 9.67 -7.42 20.38
CA ALA A 14 10.29 -7.12 19.08
C ALA A 14 9.44 -7.53 17.86
N THR A 15 8.34 -8.28 18.05
CA THR A 15 7.51 -8.77 16.93
C THR A 15 6.37 -7.84 16.51
N LEU A 16 6.21 -6.68 17.17
CA LEU A 16 5.08 -5.78 16.93
C LEU A 16 5.29 -4.75 15.80
N ILE A 17 6.46 -4.69 15.16
CA ILE A 17 6.84 -3.53 14.33
C ILE A 17 6.45 -3.65 12.84
N ALA A 18 5.72 -4.68 12.40
CA ALA A 18 5.47 -4.87 10.95
C ALA A 18 4.07 -5.32 10.53
N ARG A 19 3.06 -5.22 11.40
CA ARG A 19 1.71 -5.77 11.10
C ARG A 19 0.87 -4.95 10.12
N ALA A 20 1.18 -3.67 9.94
CA ALA A 20 0.34 -2.72 9.20
C ALA A 20 0.02 -3.15 7.76
N GLN A 21 1.01 -3.67 7.01
CA GLN A 21 0.78 -4.13 5.63
C GLN A 21 0.54 -5.64 5.54
N GLN A 22 0.92 -6.45 6.53
CA GLN A 22 0.95 -7.92 6.45
C GLN A 22 -0.41 -8.57 6.15
N ASP A 23 -1.51 -7.86 6.42
CA ASP A 23 -2.87 -8.38 6.25
C ASP A 23 -3.47 -8.11 4.85
N LEU A 24 -2.74 -7.45 3.94
CA LEU A 24 -3.20 -7.21 2.58
C LEU A 24 -2.75 -8.31 1.62
N ASN A 25 -3.63 -8.72 0.71
CA ASN A 25 -3.30 -9.65 -0.36
C ASN A 25 -2.24 -9.07 -1.29
N VAL A 26 -2.18 -7.75 -1.50
CA VAL A 26 -1.13 -7.11 -2.30
C VAL A 26 0.25 -7.03 -1.62
N SER A 27 0.40 -7.47 -0.37
CA SER A 27 1.68 -7.47 0.35
C SER A 27 2.87 -8.07 -0.41
N PRO A 28 2.73 -9.20 -1.13
CA PRO A 28 3.82 -9.78 -1.89
C PRO A 28 4.39 -8.85 -2.96
N VAL A 29 3.60 -7.91 -3.49
CA VAL A 29 4.07 -6.92 -4.47
C VAL A 29 5.05 -5.95 -3.80
N PHE A 30 4.67 -5.38 -2.65
CA PHE A 30 5.52 -4.50 -1.83
C PHE A 30 6.77 -5.21 -1.26
N GLN A 31 6.72 -6.52 -1.11
CA GLN A 31 7.84 -7.32 -0.61
C GLN A 31 8.87 -7.63 -1.71
N GLY A 32 8.51 -7.42 -2.98
CA GLY A 32 9.30 -7.76 -4.15
C GLY A 32 9.22 -9.24 -4.57
N LYS A 33 8.12 -9.91 -4.23
CA LYS A 33 7.87 -11.32 -4.60
C LYS A 33 7.26 -11.48 -5.99
N ILE A 34 6.62 -10.43 -6.51
CA ILE A 34 6.03 -10.40 -7.87
C ILE A 34 6.99 -9.75 -8.88
N VAL A 35 7.67 -8.69 -8.45
CA VAL A 35 8.70 -7.99 -9.22
C VAL A 35 9.90 -7.82 -8.29
N PRO A 36 11.13 -8.17 -8.70
CA PRO A 36 12.31 -7.95 -7.88
C PRO A 36 12.48 -6.49 -7.46
N ARG A 37 13.00 -6.23 -6.26
CA ARG A 37 13.16 -4.85 -5.76
C ARG A 37 14.08 -3.98 -6.62
N GLY A 38 15.04 -4.56 -7.32
CA GLY A 38 15.91 -3.84 -8.26
C GLY A 38 15.15 -3.30 -9.48
N ASP A 39 13.99 -3.87 -9.81
CA ASP A 39 13.19 -3.53 -10.97
C ASP A 39 12.00 -2.61 -10.63
N MET A 40 11.94 -2.12 -9.39
CA MET A 40 10.92 -1.19 -8.92
C MET A 40 11.52 0.06 -8.29
N VAL A 41 10.80 1.17 -8.43
CA VAL A 41 11.02 2.37 -7.62
C VAL A 41 10.18 2.21 -6.35
N ASP A 42 10.83 1.95 -5.22
CA ASP A 42 10.22 1.84 -3.87
C ASP A 42 10.47 3.13 -3.08
N VAL A 43 9.40 3.83 -2.72
CA VAL A 43 9.43 5.07 -1.94
C VAL A 43 8.64 4.89 -0.65
N ARG A 44 9.28 5.18 0.47
CA ARG A 44 8.67 5.13 1.80
C ARG A 44 8.85 6.43 2.52
N ALA A 45 7.80 6.91 3.16
CA ALA A 45 7.85 8.11 3.98
C ALA A 45 6.99 7.94 5.24
N LYS A 46 7.47 8.52 6.34
CA LYS A 46 6.82 8.49 7.66
C LYS A 46 7.18 9.73 8.46
N GLY A 47 6.39 10.04 9.47
CA GLY A 47 6.66 11.13 10.41
C GLY A 47 6.54 12.52 9.77
N ARG A 48 7.34 13.48 10.25
CA ARG A 48 7.18 14.91 9.93
C ARG A 48 7.23 15.25 8.43
N ALA A 49 7.91 14.43 7.62
CA ALA A 49 8.01 14.64 6.18
C ALA A 49 6.64 14.58 5.46
N ILE A 50 5.68 13.81 5.99
CA ILE A 50 4.37 13.59 5.37
C ILE A 50 3.19 14.07 6.23
N SER A 51 3.45 14.53 7.45
CA SER A 51 2.41 15.00 8.36
C SER A 51 1.62 16.21 7.83
N LYS A 52 2.24 17.04 6.98
CA LYS A 52 1.56 18.16 6.28
C LYS A 52 0.41 17.68 5.37
N TYR A 53 0.44 16.42 4.95
CA TYR A 53 -0.62 15.77 4.19
C TYR A 53 -1.56 14.96 5.07
N ARG A 54 -1.47 15.09 6.41
CA ARG A 54 -2.24 14.30 7.40
C ARG A 54 -2.04 12.78 7.26
N LEU A 55 -0.91 12.38 6.68
CA LEU A 55 -0.49 10.98 6.57
C LEU A 55 0.53 10.65 7.65
N ASP A 56 0.42 9.44 8.20
CA ASP A 56 1.36 8.87 9.16
C ASP A 56 2.32 7.89 8.48
N TYR A 57 1.86 7.23 7.42
CA TYR A 57 2.64 6.31 6.60
C TYR A 57 2.28 6.42 5.11
N TYR A 58 3.31 6.36 4.27
CA TYR A 58 3.21 6.30 2.81
C TYR A 58 4.22 5.30 2.27
N HIS A 59 3.77 4.35 1.46
CA HIS A 59 4.62 3.38 0.77
C HIS A 59 4.13 3.22 -0.67
N SER A 60 4.93 3.67 -1.63
CA SER A 60 4.65 3.52 -3.05
C SER A 60 5.69 2.64 -3.71
N ILE A 61 5.23 1.74 -4.58
CA ILE A 61 6.07 1.02 -5.53
C ILE A 61 5.59 1.35 -6.94
N ARG A 62 6.55 1.52 -7.86
CA ARG A 62 6.28 1.70 -9.29
C ARG A 62 7.22 0.84 -10.11
N PHE A 63 6.68 0.12 -11.09
CA PHE A 63 7.46 -0.76 -11.95
C PHE A 63 6.83 -0.90 -13.34
N LYS A 64 7.64 -1.29 -14.32
CA LYS A 64 7.15 -1.77 -15.62
C LYS A 64 6.66 -3.20 -15.44
N ALA A 65 5.47 -3.50 -15.95
CA ALA A 65 4.82 -4.78 -15.73
C ALA A 65 4.65 -5.53 -17.06
N SER A 66 4.90 -6.83 -17.05
CA SER A 66 4.38 -7.73 -18.08
C SER A 66 2.87 -7.93 -17.93
N GLU A 67 2.24 -8.46 -18.96
CA GLU A 67 0.82 -8.85 -18.93
C GLU A 67 0.53 -9.84 -17.79
N GLN A 68 1.44 -10.81 -17.57
CA GLN A 68 1.33 -11.78 -16.47
C GLN A 68 1.45 -11.11 -15.10
N GLN A 69 2.41 -10.18 -14.93
CA GLN A 69 2.54 -9.43 -13.68
C GLN A 69 1.31 -8.56 -13.43
N ARG A 70 0.73 -7.92 -14.46
CA ARG A 70 -0.53 -7.20 -14.33
C ARG A 70 -1.65 -8.11 -13.85
N ALA A 71 -1.80 -9.30 -14.45
CA ALA A 71 -2.84 -10.24 -14.07
C ALA A 71 -2.70 -10.67 -12.59
N MET A 72 -1.48 -11.00 -12.16
CA MET A 72 -1.21 -11.36 -10.76
C MET A 72 -1.54 -10.21 -9.79
N VAL A 73 -1.10 -8.98 -10.10
CA VAL A 73 -1.37 -7.82 -9.25
C VAL A 73 -2.87 -7.51 -9.21
N ASN A 74 -3.57 -7.57 -10.36
CA ASN A 74 -5.02 -7.41 -10.44
C ASN A 74 -5.75 -8.39 -9.52
N GLU A 75 -5.36 -9.67 -9.55
CA GLU A 75 -5.98 -10.69 -8.70
C GLU A 75 -5.84 -10.36 -7.20
N LEU A 76 -4.64 -9.93 -6.78
CA LEU A 76 -4.40 -9.54 -5.39
C LEU A 76 -5.20 -8.29 -4.99
N VAL A 77 -5.26 -7.29 -5.87
CA VAL A 77 -6.04 -6.06 -5.66
C VAL A 77 -7.54 -6.39 -5.56
N GLU A 78 -8.06 -7.26 -6.41
CA GLU A 78 -9.47 -7.67 -6.36
C GLU A 78 -9.80 -8.49 -5.10
N LYS A 79 -8.85 -9.28 -4.56
CA LYS A 79 -9.00 -9.90 -3.24
C LYS A 79 -9.10 -8.86 -2.13
N ASP A 80 -8.27 -7.81 -2.15
CA ASP A 80 -8.34 -6.72 -1.18
C ASP A 80 -9.60 -5.86 -1.34
N ARG A 81 -10.08 -5.69 -2.59
CA ARG A 81 -11.33 -4.97 -2.89
C ARG A 81 -12.55 -5.60 -2.21
N LYS A 82 -12.62 -6.92 -2.10
CA LYS A 82 -13.72 -7.62 -1.43
C LYS A 82 -13.91 -7.21 0.03
N ASN A 83 -12.83 -6.79 0.68
CA ASN A 83 -12.83 -6.35 2.08
C ASN A 83 -12.82 -4.82 2.22
N ALA A 84 -12.85 -4.08 1.11
CA ALA A 84 -12.82 -2.62 1.15
C ALA A 84 -14.16 -2.04 1.60
N VAL A 85 -14.12 -0.99 2.42
CA VAL A 85 -15.31 -0.26 2.91
C VAL A 85 -15.70 0.89 1.99
N GLY A 86 -14.87 1.21 0.99
CA GLY A 86 -15.15 2.20 -0.03
C GLY A 86 -14.29 1.97 -1.26
N VAL A 87 -14.85 2.25 -2.43
CA VAL A 87 -14.19 2.02 -3.72
C VAL A 87 -14.43 3.21 -4.63
N GLU A 88 -13.36 3.76 -5.19
CA GLU A 88 -13.44 4.70 -6.31
C GLU A 88 -12.62 4.16 -7.48
N GLN A 89 -13.25 4.00 -8.63
CA GLN A 89 -12.60 3.54 -9.85
C GLN A 89 -12.77 4.57 -10.96
N LYS A 90 -11.69 4.86 -11.67
CA LYS A 90 -11.71 5.71 -12.86
C LYS A 90 -10.90 5.05 -13.97
N THR A 91 -11.46 5.11 -15.16
CA THR A 91 -10.79 4.68 -16.40
C THR A 91 -10.78 5.88 -17.33
N LYS A 92 -9.60 6.22 -17.86
CA LYS A 92 -9.44 7.27 -18.86
C LYS A 92 -8.50 6.76 -19.95
N LYS A 93 -9.06 6.46 -21.12
CA LYS A 93 -8.35 5.77 -22.22
C LYS A 93 -7.68 4.50 -21.69
N ASP A 94 -6.37 4.37 -21.85
CA ASP A 94 -5.56 3.23 -21.44
C ASP A 94 -5.07 3.29 -19.98
N ASN A 95 -5.46 4.33 -19.23
CA ASN A 95 -5.08 4.48 -17.84
C ASN A 95 -6.25 4.11 -16.92
N GLN A 96 -5.97 3.32 -15.90
CA GLN A 96 -6.94 3.00 -14.85
C GLN A 96 -6.39 3.40 -13.49
N SER A 97 -7.29 3.87 -12.63
CA SER A 97 -7.00 4.13 -11.22
C SER A 97 -8.12 3.55 -10.37
N LEU A 98 -7.74 2.81 -9.34
CA LEU A 98 -8.61 2.25 -8.33
C LEU A 98 -8.11 2.71 -6.97
N ILE A 99 -9.00 3.26 -6.14
CA ILE A 99 -8.73 3.62 -4.75
C ILE A 99 -9.66 2.77 -3.89
N LEU A 100 -9.06 2.01 -2.97
CA LEU A 100 -9.76 1.25 -1.96
C LEU A 100 -9.58 1.96 -0.61
N ALA A 101 -10.69 2.30 0.04
CA ALA A 101 -10.71 2.59 1.46
C ALA A 101 -10.80 1.26 2.21
N LEU A 102 -9.77 0.95 3.01
CA LEU A 102 -9.67 -0.30 3.74
C LEU A 102 -10.31 -0.17 5.14
N PRO A 103 -10.74 -1.27 5.78
CA PRO A 103 -11.27 -1.23 7.14
C PRO A 103 -10.28 -0.56 8.09
N GLN A 104 -10.77 0.43 8.84
CA GLN A 104 -9.96 1.23 9.76
C GLN A 104 -9.49 0.40 10.95
N GLN A 105 -8.40 0.84 11.57
CA GLN A 105 -7.98 0.37 12.88
C GLN A 105 -7.92 1.58 13.83
N GLY A 106 -8.87 1.63 14.77
CA GLY A 106 -9.05 2.82 15.61
C GLY A 106 -9.38 4.06 14.77
N THR A 107 -8.63 5.15 14.99
CA THR A 107 -8.84 6.43 14.29
C THR A 107 -8.06 6.55 12.98
N GLN A 108 -7.35 5.50 12.56
CA GLN A 108 -6.46 5.56 11.40
C GLN A 108 -7.16 5.04 10.15
N HIS A 109 -7.24 5.90 9.14
CA HIS A 109 -7.74 5.57 7.82
C HIS A 109 -6.63 4.91 6.99
N LYS A 110 -6.99 3.85 6.25
CA LYS A 110 -6.08 3.09 5.41
C LYS A 110 -6.57 3.10 3.96
N TYR A 111 -5.66 3.33 3.03
CA TYR A 111 -5.97 3.39 1.60
C TYR A 111 -4.98 2.57 0.79
N LEU A 112 -5.51 1.89 -0.23
CA LEU A 112 -4.73 1.27 -1.28
C LEU A 112 -5.09 1.93 -2.62
N CYS A 113 -4.10 2.51 -3.29
CA CYS A 113 -4.27 3.05 -4.64
C CYS A 113 -3.52 2.16 -5.63
N TYR A 114 -4.25 1.71 -6.65
CA TYR A 114 -3.72 0.93 -7.75
C TYR A 114 -3.91 1.70 -9.06
N LEU A 115 -2.80 1.99 -9.75
CA LEU A 115 -2.80 2.74 -10.99
C LEU A 115 -2.09 1.92 -12.07
N THR A 116 -2.75 1.79 -13.22
CA THR A 116 -2.17 1.24 -14.44
C THR A 116 -2.08 2.36 -15.47
N GLN A 117 -0.94 2.45 -16.14
CA GLN A 117 -0.71 3.44 -17.19
C GLN A 117 -0.02 2.80 -18.38
N GLN A 118 -0.62 2.94 -19.56
CA GLN A 118 0.02 2.52 -20.80
C GLN A 118 0.89 3.67 -21.35
N LYS A 119 2.19 3.41 -21.53
CA LYS A 119 3.15 4.33 -22.15
C LYS A 119 3.76 3.67 -23.39
N GLY A 120 3.15 3.92 -24.55
CA GLY A 120 3.49 3.19 -25.78
C GLY A 120 3.21 1.71 -25.61
N HIS A 121 4.23 0.87 -25.79
CA HIS A 121 4.13 -0.58 -25.57
C HIS A 121 4.43 -1.02 -24.13
N THR A 122 4.75 -0.08 -23.23
CA THR A 122 5.09 -0.39 -21.84
C THR A 122 3.90 -0.13 -20.93
N LEU A 123 3.48 -1.17 -20.21
CA LEU A 123 2.57 -1.03 -19.08
C LEU A 123 3.36 -0.65 -17.82
N VAL A 124 2.95 0.41 -17.14
CA VAL A 124 3.49 0.83 -15.84
C VAL A 124 2.42 0.66 -14.77
N ILE A 125 2.78 -0.01 -13.69
CA ILE A 125 1.95 -0.14 -12.49
C ILE A 125 2.52 0.74 -11.39
N THR A 126 1.66 1.49 -10.72
CA THR A 126 1.97 2.14 -9.44
C THR A 126 0.99 1.64 -8.39
N LEU A 127 1.52 1.10 -7.30
CA LEU A 127 0.74 0.69 -6.14
C LEU A 127 1.17 1.53 -4.93
N VAL A 128 0.19 2.11 -4.23
CA VAL A 128 0.44 3.01 -3.10
C VAL A 128 -0.40 2.57 -1.92
N TYR A 129 0.24 2.36 -0.79
CA TYR A 129 -0.41 2.14 0.49
C TYR A 129 -0.21 3.35 1.39
N MET A 130 -1.28 3.82 2.01
CA MET A 130 -1.28 5.02 2.85
C MET A 130 -2.07 4.79 4.12
N GLU A 131 -1.59 5.40 5.20
CA GLU A 131 -2.30 5.46 6.47
C GLU A 131 -2.26 6.88 7.03
N GLY A 132 -3.34 7.31 7.68
CA GLY A 132 -3.34 8.58 8.39
C GLY A 132 -4.71 9.05 8.82
N LYS A 133 -4.84 10.37 8.96
CA LYS A 133 -6.06 11.05 9.42
C LYS A 133 -6.87 11.66 8.26
N VAL A 134 -6.58 11.27 7.02
CA VAL A 134 -7.33 11.67 5.82
C VAL A 134 -8.63 10.89 5.83
N ALA A 135 -9.76 11.59 5.94
CA ALA A 135 -11.00 10.94 6.35
C ALA A 135 -11.78 10.27 5.20
N SER A 136 -11.50 10.67 3.95
CA SER A 136 -12.21 10.19 2.77
C SER A 136 -11.31 10.12 1.54
N ILE A 137 -11.74 9.33 0.55
CA ILE A 137 -11.11 9.27 -0.78
C ILE A 137 -11.08 10.68 -1.42
N THR A 138 -12.14 11.48 -1.24
CA THR A 138 -12.21 12.86 -1.74
C THR A 138 -11.10 13.75 -1.17
N GLU A 139 -10.82 13.64 0.13
CA GLU A 139 -9.69 14.36 0.74
C GLU A 139 -8.35 13.85 0.23
N LEU A 140 -8.21 12.53 0.09
CA LEU A 140 -6.99 11.89 -0.41
C LEU A 140 -6.63 12.39 -1.81
N ARG A 141 -7.62 12.55 -2.69
CA ARG A 141 -7.43 13.09 -4.05
C ARG A 141 -6.76 14.46 -4.07
N LYS A 142 -7.09 15.34 -3.12
CA LYS A 142 -6.50 16.69 -3.02
C LYS A 142 -5.01 16.67 -2.68
N LEU A 143 -4.48 15.54 -2.22
CA LEU A 143 -3.08 15.38 -1.83
C LEU A 143 -2.21 14.78 -2.93
N ILE A 144 -2.84 14.15 -3.93
CA ILE A 144 -2.17 13.38 -4.99
C ILE A 144 -2.35 13.98 -6.40
N GLN A 145 -3.15 15.04 -6.54
CA GLN A 145 -3.32 15.84 -7.76
C GLN A 145 -2.57 17.16 -7.62
#